data_AF-A0AAJ6EWM0-F1
#
_entry.id   AF-A0AAJ6EWM0-F1
#
_cell.length_a   1.000
_cell.length_b   1.000
_cell.length_c   1.000
_cell.angle_alpha   90.00
_cell.angle_beta   90.00
_cell.angle_gamma   90.00
#
_symmetry.space_group_name_H-M   'P 1'
#
loop_
_entity.id
_entity.type
_entity.pdbx_description
1 polymer ?
#
loop_
_entity_poly.entity_id
_entity_poly.type
_entity_poly.pdbx_seq_one_letter_code
_entity_poly.pdbx_strand_id
1 'polypeptide(L)'
;MIDREITFHLQAYKESGADLVMGNGRFVAPRTIEVSLNDGGMRLLDGKEVVVNVGSHAAIPDIPGLRDARPLTHIEALELDEVPPHLIVLAAVTPASSWRRHICASVAA
;
A
#
# COMPACT_ATOMS: atom_id res chain seq x y z
N MET A 1 -16.30 3.20 13.58
CA MET A 1 -16.12 4.13 12.44
C MET A 1 -15.49 3.42 11.26
N ILE A 2 -14.36 2.72 11.46
CA ILE A 2 -13.63 1.97 10.41
C ILE A 2 -14.47 0.84 9.80
N ASP A 3 -15.22 0.08 10.59
CA ASP A 3 -16.03 -1.04 10.09
C ASP A 3 -17.08 -0.63 9.04
N ARG A 4 -17.61 0.59 9.17
CA ARG A 4 -18.56 1.16 8.21
C ARG A 4 -17.88 1.34 6.85
N GLU A 5 -16.68 1.90 6.86
CA GLU A 5 -15.91 2.15 5.64
C GLU A 5 -15.49 0.83 4.99
N ILE A 6 -15.05 -0.15 5.78
CA ILE A 6 -14.73 -1.50 5.27
C ILE A 6 -15.95 -2.10 4.58
N THR A 7 -17.11 -2.08 5.25
CA THR A 7 -18.35 -2.65 4.71
C THR A 7 -18.76 -1.98 3.41
N PHE A 8 -18.67 -0.65 3.35
CA PHE A 8 -18.98 0.12 2.15
C PHE A 8 -18.12 -0.31 0.94
N HIS A 9 -16.81 -0.45 1.12
CA HIS A 9 -15.90 -0.84 0.03
C HIS A 9 -16.09 -2.31 -0.37
N LEU A 10 -16.28 -3.21 0.58
CA LEU A 10 -16.55 -4.63 0.27
C LEU A 10 -17.84 -4.80 -0.53
N GLN A 11 -18.87 -4.00 -0.24
CA GLN A 11 -20.11 -4.04 -1.00
C GLN A 11 -19.91 -3.51 -2.42
N ALA A 12 -19.17 -2.40 -2.60
CA ALA A 12 -18.87 -1.86 -3.92
C ALA A 12 -18.13 -2.87 -4.82
N TYR A 13 -17.16 -3.62 -4.27
CA TYR A 13 -16.49 -4.69 -5.03
C TYR A 13 -17.44 -5.82 -5.42
N LYS A 14 -18.33 -6.25 -4.51
CA LYS A 14 -19.34 -7.29 -4.82
C LYS A 14 -20.27 -6.85 -5.95
N GLU A 15 -20.68 -5.60 -5.96
CA GLU A 15 -21.59 -5.04 -6.97
C GLU A 15 -20.90 -4.79 -8.32
N SER A 16 -19.57 -4.62 -8.35
CA SER A 16 -18.80 -4.42 -9.58
C SER A 16 -18.70 -5.66 -10.47
N GLY A 17 -18.99 -6.86 -9.94
CA GLY A 17 -18.80 -8.13 -10.64
C GLY A 17 -17.34 -8.61 -10.70
N ALA A 18 -16.41 -7.93 -10.04
CA ALA A 18 -15.02 -8.36 -9.90
C ALA A 18 -14.88 -9.51 -8.88
N ASP A 19 -13.95 -10.44 -9.14
CA ASP A 19 -13.52 -11.44 -8.16
C ASP A 19 -12.46 -10.83 -7.22
N LEU A 20 -12.88 -10.48 -6.00
CA LEU A 20 -12.00 -9.91 -4.99
C LEU A 20 -11.22 -11.00 -4.26
N VAL A 21 -9.91 -11.09 -4.53
CA VAL A 21 -9.00 -12.03 -3.88
C VAL A 21 -8.19 -11.31 -2.80
N MET A 22 -8.41 -11.68 -1.54
CA MET A 22 -7.74 -11.08 -0.39
C MET A 22 -6.49 -11.88 -0.02
N GLY A 23 -5.30 -11.31 -0.28
CA GLY A 23 -4.03 -11.97 0.00
C GLY A 23 -2.81 -11.17 -0.47
N ASN A 24 -1.62 -11.75 -0.31
CA ASN A 24 -0.38 -11.20 -0.84
C ASN A 24 -0.04 -11.86 -2.18
N GLY A 25 0.04 -11.05 -3.24
CA GLY A 25 0.32 -11.50 -4.60
C GLY A 25 1.78 -11.30 -5.02
N ARG A 26 2.37 -12.31 -5.66
CA ARG A 26 3.71 -12.25 -6.26
C ARG A 26 3.71 -12.85 -7.67
N PHE A 27 4.39 -12.19 -8.61
CA PHE A 27 4.62 -12.76 -9.93
C PHE A 27 5.54 -13.98 -9.85
N VAL A 28 5.09 -15.10 -10.42
CA VAL A 28 5.87 -16.34 -10.57
C VAL A 28 6.21 -16.65 -12.03
N ALA A 29 5.49 -16.02 -12.97
CA ALA A 29 5.77 -16.03 -14.39
C ALA A 29 5.20 -14.76 -15.05
N PRO A 30 5.48 -14.49 -16.35
CA PRO A 30 4.84 -13.38 -17.05
C PRO A 30 3.31 -13.49 -16.99
N ARG A 31 2.66 -12.50 -16.37
CA ARG A 31 1.20 -12.43 -16.16
C ARG A 31 0.60 -13.53 -15.26
N THR A 32 1.43 -14.31 -14.58
CA THR A 32 0.97 -15.30 -13.61
C THR A 32 1.36 -14.87 -12.20
N ILE A 33 0.36 -14.80 -11.32
CA ILE A 33 0.50 -14.35 -9.94
C ILE A 33 0.10 -15.49 -9.00
N GLU A 34 0.99 -15.81 -8.07
CA GLU A 34 0.67 -16.62 -6.91
C GLU A 34 0.18 -15.71 -5.78
N VAL A 35 -0.97 -16.04 -5.19
CA VAL A 35 -1.56 -15.30 -4.07
C VAL A 35 -1.57 -16.21 -2.84
N SER A 36 -0.87 -15.77 -1.79
CA SER A 36 -1.02 -16.32 -0.44
C SER A 36 -2.26 -15.70 0.19
N LEU A 37 -3.31 -16.49 0.42
CA LEU A 37 -4.62 -15.99 0.86
C LEU A 37 -4.62 -15.66 2.36
N ASN A 38 -5.40 -14.66 2.75
CA ASN A 38 -5.50 -14.22 4.15
C ASN A 38 -6.15 -15.26 5.07
N ASP A 39 -7.07 -16.08 4.56
CA ASP A 39 -7.70 -17.21 5.25
C ASP A 39 -6.85 -18.49 5.22
N GLY A 40 -5.65 -18.41 4.63
CA GLY A 40 -4.72 -19.52 4.47
C GLY A 40 -4.81 -20.18 3.10
N GLY A 41 -3.75 -20.91 2.75
CA GLY A 41 -3.64 -21.55 1.44
C GLY A 41 -3.11 -20.61 0.35
N MET A 42 -3.21 -21.09 -0.89
CA MET A 42 -2.58 -20.46 -2.05
C MET A 42 -3.49 -20.58 -3.27
N ARG A 43 -3.54 -19.51 -4.08
CA ARG A 43 -4.22 -19.49 -5.38
C ARG A 43 -3.26 -19.03 -6.47
N LEU A 44 -3.25 -19.74 -7.59
CA LEU A 44 -2.53 -19.32 -8.79
C LEU A 44 -3.51 -18.63 -9.75
N LEU A 45 -3.16 -17.44 -10.22
CA LEU A 45 -3.95 -16.62 -11.13
C LEU A 45 -3.15 -16.38 -12.42
N ASP A 46 -3.79 -16.56 -13.56
CA ASP A 46 -3.24 -16.20 -14.87
C ASP A 46 -4.12 -15.13 -15.53
N GLY A 47 -3.48 -14.13 -16.14
CA GLY A 47 -4.17 -12.99 -16.73
C GLY A 47 -3.74 -12.73 -18.18
N LYS A 48 -4.68 -12.31 -19.02
CA LYS A 48 -4.36 -11.77 -20.36
C LYS A 48 -3.62 -10.44 -20.26
N GLU A 49 -4.03 -9.62 -19.30
CA GLU A 49 -3.44 -8.32 -18.97
C GLU A 49 -3.28 -8.23 -17.46
N VAL A 50 -2.24 -7.53 -17.01
CA VAL A 50 -1.96 -7.32 -15.59
C VAL A 50 -1.54 -5.89 -15.38
N VAL A 51 -2.20 -5.24 -14.43
CA VAL A 51 -1.92 -3.85 -14.03
C VAL A 51 -1.48 -3.84 -12.56
N VAL A 52 -0.39 -3.15 -12.25
CA VAL A 52 0.34 -3.26 -10.97
C VAL A 52 0.00 -2.08 -10.05
N ASN A 53 -0.95 -2.26 -9.12
CA ASN A 53 -1.40 -1.21 -8.20
C ASN A 53 -0.86 -1.32 -6.76
N VAL A 54 0.44 -1.52 -6.57
CA VAL A 54 0.99 -1.88 -5.24
C VAL A 54 1.13 -0.71 -4.25
N GLY A 55 0.66 0.49 -4.59
CA GLY A 55 0.76 1.65 -3.70
C GLY A 55 2.17 2.25 -3.61
N SER A 56 2.40 3.00 -2.53
CA SER A 56 3.70 3.59 -2.18
C SER A 56 3.90 3.53 -0.67
N HIS A 57 5.13 3.74 -0.21
CA HIS A 57 5.47 3.77 1.22
C HIS A 57 6.25 5.04 1.54
N ALA A 58 6.20 5.46 2.81
CA ALA A 58 6.96 6.62 3.27
C ALA A 58 8.47 6.37 3.07
N ALA A 59 9.15 7.32 2.43
CA ALA A 59 10.59 7.28 2.28
C ALA A 59 11.26 7.80 3.56
N ILE A 60 12.18 7.02 4.12
CA ILE A 60 13.08 7.48 5.19
C ILE A 60 14.43 7.81 4.55
N PRO A 61 14.81 9.10 4.46
CA PRO A 61 16.05 9.50 3.81
C PRO A 61 17.27 9.00 4.60
N ASP A 62 18.39 8.83 3.90
CA ASP A 62 19.66 8.38 4.48
C ASP A 62 20.38 9.56 5.16
N ILE A 63 19.80 10.03 6.26
CA ILE A 63 20.36 11.08 7.11
C ILE A 63 21.00 10.39 8.32
N PRO A 64 22.29 10.63 8.63
CA PRO A 64 22.96 10.03 9.77
C PRO A 64 22.16 10.20 11.07
N GLY A 65 21.94 9.10 11.79
CA GLY A 65 21.18 9.07 13.05
C GLY A 65 19.66 9.13 12.91
N LEU A 66 19.11 9.39 11.72
CA LEU A 66 17.65 9.50 11.54
C LEU A 66 16.94 8.17 11.80
N ARG A 67 17.45 7.06 11.26
CA ARG A 67 16.85 5.73 11.47
C ARG A 67 16.88 5.33 12.94
N ASP A 68 17.98 5.62 13.62
CA ASP A 68 18.17 5.33 15.04
C ASP A 68 17.23 6.15 15.93
N ALA A 69 16.87 7.36 15.49
CA ALA A 69 15.89 8.22 16.15
C ALA A 69 14.44 7.71 16.02
N ARG A 70 14.18 6.67 15.21
CA ARG A 70 12.85 6.06 14.96
C ARG A 70 11.81 7.12 14.58
N PRO A 71 11.93 7.74 13.39
CA PRO A 71 11.07 8.83 12.99
C PRO A 71 9.66 8.31 12.75
N LEU A 72 8.66 9.10 13.11
CA LEU A 72 7.27 8.84 12.75
C LEU A 72 7.08 9.12 11.26
N THR A 73 6.32 8.27 10.57
CA THR A 73 5.81 8.57 9.23
C THR A 73 4.41 9.17 9.33
N HIS A 74 3.77 9.43 8.17
CA HIS A 74 2.38 9.89 8.14
C HIS A 74 1.40 8.88 8.75
N ILE A 75 1.77 7.60 8.87
CA ILE A 75 0.95 6.57 9.51
C ILE A 75 1.02 6.74 11.02
N GLU A 76 2.20 6.60 11.62
CA GLU A 76 2.35 6.63 13.08
C GLU A 76 2.00 8.01 13.67
N ALA A 77 2.20 9.09 12.91
CA ALA A 77 1.82 10.44 13.35
C ALA A 77 0.30 10.61 13.54
N LEU A 78 -0.53 9.87 12.79
CA LEU A 78 -1.99 9.90 12.94
C LEU A 78 -2.49 9.01 14.09
N GLU A 79 -1.63 8.15 14.63
CA GLU A 79 -1.93 7.22 15.73
C GLU A 79 -1.46 7.74 17.10
N LEU A 80 -0.94 8.97 17.18
CA LEU A 80 -0.54 9.57 18.45
C LEU A 80 -1.76 9.85 19.33
N ASP A 81 -1.79 9.26 20.52
CA ASP A 81 -2.84 9.49 21.52
C ASP A 81 -2.75 10.87 22.17
N GLU A 82 -1.54 11.42 22.27
CA GLU A 82 -1.24 12.70 22.92
C GLU A 82 -0.39 13.60 22.03
N VAL A 83 -0.59 14.92 22.16
CA VAL A 83 0.19 15.91 21.41
C VAL A 83 1.59 16.03 22.00
N PRO A 84 2.66 15.77 21.22
CA PRO A 84 4.01 15.89 21.73
C PRO A 84 4.35 17.36 22.05
N PRO A 85 5.12 17.63 23.11
CA PRO A 85 5.52 19.00 23.47
C PRO A 85 6.39 19.66 22.39
N HIS A 86 7.13 18.86 21.62
CA HIS A 86 7.94 19.31 20.49
C HIS A 86 7.84 18.31 19.33
N LEU A 87 7.62 18.80 18.11
CA LEU A 87 7.56 18.01 16.89
C LEU A 87 8.43 18.66 15.81
N ILE A 88 9.33 17.88 15.20
CA ILE A 88 10.12 18.30 14.04
C ILE A 88 9.54 17.60 12.82
N VAL A 89 9.12 18.38 11.82
CA VAL A 89 8.60 17.85 10.56
C VAL A 89 9.67 17.94 9.48
N LEU A 90 10.13 16.79 9.00
CA LEU A 90 11.07 16.69 7.89
C LEU A 90 10.29 16.49 6.59
N ALA A 91 10.15 17.56 5.80
CA ALA A 91 9.54 17.49 4.47
C ALA A 91 10.63 17.31 3.40
N ALA A 92 10.53 16.25 2.60
CA ALA A 92 11.36 16.08 1.42
C ALA A 92 10.59 16.55 0.17
N VAL A 93 11.13 17.54 -0.55
CA VAL A 93 10.66 17.83 -1.92
C VAL A 93 11.33 16.81 -2.85
N THR A 94 10.55 15.90 -3.43
CA THR A 94 11.07 15.00 -4.45
C THR A 94 11.04 15.72 -5.80
N PRO A 95 12.17 15.86 -6.52
CA PRO A 95 12.14 16.37 -7.88
C PRO A 95 11.31 15.42 -8.75
N ALA A 96 10.49 15.96 -9.66
CA ALA A 96 9.57 15.18 -10.50
C ALA A 96 10.24 14.01 -11.26
N SER A 97 11.56 14.06 -11.48
CA SER A 97 12.35 12.98 -12.10
C SER A 97 12.41 11.68 -11.27
N SER A 98 12.19 11.73 -9.95
CA SER A 98 12.22 10.54 -9.09
C SER A 98 10.90 9.77 -9.03
N TRP A 99 9.84 10.27 -9.67
CA TRP A 99 8.51 9.66 -9.67
C TRP A 99 8.46 8.29 -10.37
N ARG A 100 9.41 7.96 -11.24
CA ARG A 100 9.46 6.67 -11.97
C ARG A 100 9.58 5.43 -11.08
N ARG A 101 9.89 5.56 -9.78
CA ARG A 101 9.99 4.42 -8.85
C ARG A 101 8.74 4.18 -7.97
N HIS A 102 7.73 5.05 -8.01
CA HIS A 102 6.64 5.04 -7.02
C HIS A 102 5.23 5.20 -7.61
N ILE A 103 5.00 4.87 -8.88
CA ILE A 103 3.68 5.01 -9.50
C ILE A 103 2.76 3.83 -9.11
N CYS A 104 1.69 4.18 -8.39
CA CYS A 104 0.42 3.46 -8.29
C CYS A 104 -0.16 3.22 -9.71
N ALA A 105 -0.35 1.98 -10.15
CA ALA A 105 -1.10 1.68 -11.38
C ALA A 105 -2.50 1.14 -11.03
N SER A 106 -3.52 1.99 -11.02
CA SER A 106 -4.91 1.58 -10.82
C SER A 106 -5.43 0.71 -11.99
N VAL A 107 -6.02 -0.44 -11.67
CA VAL A 107 -6.75 -1.31 -12.62
C VAL A 107 -8.22 -0.91 -12.56
N ALA A 108 -8.76 -0.42 -13.67
CA ALA A 108 -10.18 -0.56 -13.98
C ALA A 108 -10.33 -1.79 -14.87
N ALA A 109 -11.21 -2.70 -14.49
CA ALA A 109 -11.84 -3.64 -15.41
C ALA A 109 -13.01 -2.91 -16.09
#